data_AF-A0A3N2NUK0-F1
#
_entry.id   AF-A0A3N2NUK0-F1
#
_cell.length_a   1.000
_cell.length_b   1.000
_cell.length_c   1.000
_cell.angle_alpha   90.00
_cell.angle_beta   90.00
_cell.angle_gamma   90.00
#
_symmetry.space_group_name_H-M   'P 1'
#
loop_
_entity.id
_entity.type
_entity.pdbx_description
1 polymer ?
#
loop_
_entity_poly.entity_id
_entity_poly.type
_entity_poly.pdbx_seq_one_letter_code
_entity_poly.pdbx_strand_id
1 'polypeptide(L)'
;MVPSTPRASPSTPSGSRCFPPTARTSRPTSSSPPWPPGSRKATRRYVVPAVTFEQVAEHIRATVPVRVAELTPETTIRDLALDSMLLVEMVVDLQEEFDVMLSQAELSRINTLGELVEALRSQ
;
A
#
# COMPACT_ATOMS: atom_id res chain seq x y z
N MET A 1 38.18 -38.08 11.01
CA MET A 1 38.25 -39.47 11.51
C MET A 1 36.86 -40.05 11.34
N VAL A 2 36.64 -40.76 10.23
CA VAL A 2 35.38 -41.45 9.93
C VAL A 2 35.43 -42.84 10.54
N PRO A 3 34.42 -43.28 11.31
CA PRO A 3 34.22 -44.70 11.56
C PRO A 3 33.27 -45.28 10.50
N SER A 4 33.81 -46.24 9.77
CA SER A 4 33.11 -47.11 8.82
C SER A 4 32.41 -48.28 9.55
N THR A 5 31.28 -48.69 8.97
CA THR A 5 30.72 -50.07 8.83
C THR A 5 30.15 -50.79 10.08
N PRO A 6 29.42 -51.92 9.91
CA PRO A 6 28.31 -52.24 8.99
C PRO A 6 27.20 -53.12 9.66
N ARG A 7 26.32 -53.71 8.82
CA ARG A 7 25.58 -55.00 8.99
C ARG A 7 24.10 -54.85 9.39
N ALA A 8 23.17 -54.83 8.44
CA ALA A 8 22.60 -55.96 7.68
C ALA A 8 21.88 -57.00 8.55
N SER A 9 20.56 -57.16 8.34
CA SER A 9 19.94 -58.47 8.07
C SER A 9 18.42 -58.37 7.82
N PRO A 10 17.82 -59.39 7.17
CA PRO A 10 16.70 -59.26 6.23
C PRO A 10 15.40 -59.89 6.76
N SER A 11 14.30 -59.80 5.99
CA SER A 11 13.34 -60.89 5.71
C SER A 11 12.19 -60.42 4.80
N THR A 12 12.12 -61.06 3.64
CA THR A 12 11.07 -61.14 2.59
C THR A 12 9.78 -61.82 3.08
N PRO A 13 8.77 -62.15 2.24
CA PRO A 13 8.27 -61.58 0.98
C PRO A 13 6.71 -61.46 0.99
N SER A 14 6.12 -61.25 -0.20
CA SER A 14 4.80 -61.74 -0.64
C SER A 14 3.71 -60.68 -0.78
N GLY A 15 3.34 -60.43 -2.03
CA GLY A 15 2.25 -59.52 -2.38
C GLY A 15 2.22 -59.21 -3.88
N SER A 16 2.27 -60.23 -4.72
CA SER A 16 2.01 -60.12 -6.15
C SER A 16 0.65 -59.44 -6.39
N ARG A 17 0.58 -58.49 -7.31
CA ARG A 17 -0.58 -58.35 -8.20
C ARG A 17 -0.19 -57.60 -9.47
N CYS A 18 -0.25 -58.36 -10.56
CA CYS A 18 -0.18 -57.92 -11.93
C CYS A 18 -1.15 -56.77 -12.20
N PHE A 19 -0.67 -55.76 -12.93
CA PHE A 19 -1.54 -54.85 -13.67
C PHE A 19 -1.15 -54.92 -15.15
N PRO A 20 -2.13 -55.00 -16.07
CA PRO A 20 -1.89 -55.24 -17.49
C PRO A 20 -1.30 -54.01 -18.18
N PRO A 21 -0.59 -54.21 -19.33
CA PRO A 21 -0.02 -53.12 -20.09
C PRO A 21 -1.01 -52.55 -21.12
N THR A 22 -0.73 -51.31 -21.54
CA THR A 22 -1.29 -50.56 -22.67
C THR A 22 -2.59 -49.78 -22.42
N ALA A 23 -2.45 -48.46 -22.33
CA ALA A 23 -3.04 -47.54 -23.30
C ALA A 23 -2.51 -46.12 -23.05
N ARG A 24 -1.63 -45.69 -23.93
CA ARG A 24 -1.32 -44.29 -24.20
C ARG A 24 -2.61 -43.59 -24.61
N THR A 25 -3.05 -42.55 -23.88
CA THR A 25 -3.81 -41.44 -24.47
C THR A 25 -3.60 -40.20 -23.62
N SER A 26 -2.88 -39.25 -24.22
CA SER A 26 -2.70 -37.89 -23.77
C SER A 26 -4.05 -37.20 -23.56
N ARG A 27 -4.22 -36.51 -22.43
CA ARG A 27 -5.26 -35.48 -22.27
C ARG A 27 -4.60 -34.21 -21.73
N PRO A 28 -4.32 -33.20 -22.57
CA PRO A 28 -4.11 -31.85 -22.09
C PRO A 28 -5.50 -31.25 -21.83
N THR A 29 -6.13 -31.58 -20.71
CA THR A 29 -7.35 -30.87 -20.30
C THR A 29 -6.96 -29.71 -19.41
N SER A 30 -6.69 -28.59 -20.09
CA SER A 30 -7.09 -27.23 -19.72
C SER A 30 -7.75 -27.12 -18.34
N SER A 31 -6.94 -26.96 -17.30
CA SER A 31 -7.42 -26.52 -15.99
C SER A 31 -7.43 -25.00 -15.98
N SER A 32 -8.31 -24.42 -16.78
CA SER A 32 -8.70 -23.02 -16.62
C SER A 32 -9.38 -22.90 -15.25
N PRO A 33 -8.94 -21.99 -14.36
CA PRO A 33 -9.60 -21.80 -13.07
C PRO A 33 -11.07 -21.35 -13.26
N PRO A 34 -11.98 -21.70 -12.33
CA PRO A 34 -13.41 -21.45 -12.44
C PRO A 34 -13.71 -20.00 -12.06
N TRP A 35 -13.25 -19.06 -12.88
CA TRP A 35 -13.63 -17.67 -12.77
C TRP A 35 -14.68 -17.35 -13.84
N PRO A 36 -15.62 -16.43 -13.57
CA PRO A 36 -16.75 -16.19 -14.45
C PRO A 36 -16.30 -15.57 -15.79
N PRO A 37 -16.92 -15.92 -16.93
CA PRO A 37 -16.61 -15.31 -18.20
C PRO A 37 -17.32 -13.96 -18.29
N GLY A 38 -16.55 -12.89 -18.19
CA GLY A 38 -17.02 -11.56 -18.59
C GLY A 38 -17.32 -10.60 -17.44
N SER A 39 -16.29 -9.86 -17.05
CA SER A 39 -16.43 -8.43 -16.78
C SER A 39 -15.21 -7.73 -17.37
N ARG A 40 -15.18 -7.71 -18.70
CA ARG A 40 -14.43 -6.67 -19.40
C ARG A 40 -15.08 -5.34 -19.01
N LYS A 41 -14.28 -4.48 -18.37
CA LYS A 41 -14.44 -3.03 -18.22
C LYS A 41 -15.40 -2.56 -17.13
N ALA A 42 -14.83 -2.37 -15.94
CA ALA A 42 -14.96 -1.08 -15.29
C ALA A 42 -13.56 -0.68 -14.85
N THR A 43 -12.82 0.01 -15.72
CA THR A 43 -11.85 0.98 -15.22
C THR A 43 -12.69 1.98 -14.44
N ARG A 44 -12.93 1.69 -13.15
CA ARG A 44 -13.34 2.72 -12.20
C ARG A 44 -12.21 3.70 -12.29
N ARG A 45 -12.44 4.75 -13.07
CA ARG A 45 -11.57 5.91 -13.17
C ARG A 45 -11.45 6.32 -11.71
N TYR A 46 -10.31 6.01 -11.09
CA TYR A 46 -10.02 6.49 -9.76
C TYR A 46 -9.96 7.99 -9.94
N VAL A 47 -11.09 8.65 -9.65
CA VAL A 47 -11.12 10.09 -9.53
C VAL A 47 -10.37 10.30 -8.23
N VAL A 48 -9.06 10.53 -8.33
CA VAL A 48 -8.30 11.15 -7.25
C VAL A 48 -9.14 12.36 -6.87
N PRO A 49 -9.73 12.41 -5.66
CA PRO A 49 -10.39 13.63 -5.22
C PRO A 49 -9.34 14.73 -5.33
N ALA A 50 -9.62 15.77 -6.10
CA ALA A 50 -8.70 16.88 -6.23
C ALA A 50 -8.43 17.42 -4.81
N VAL A 51 -7.16 17.56 -4.44
CA VAL A 51 -6.79 18.12 -3.13
C VAL A 51 -7.36 19.54 -3.05
N THR A 52 -8.33 19.72 -2.14
CA THR A 52 -9.03 20.98 -1.90
C THR A 52 -8.57 21.60 -0.59
N PHE A 53 -8.63 22.94 -0.51
CA PHE A 53 -8.26 23.66 0.71
C PHE A 53 -9.15 23.23 1.87
N GLU A 54 -10.45 23.00 1.65
CA GLU A 54 -11.36 22.59 2.72
C GLU A 54 -10.96 21.23 3.31
N GLN A 55 -10.57 20.25 2.50
CA GLN A 55 -10.12 18.95 3.00
C GLN A 55 -8.84 19.07 3.84
N VAL A 56 -7.88 19.85 3.37
CA VAL A 56 -6.62 20.06 4.10
C VAL A 56 -6.88 20.83 5.40
N ALA A 57 -7.73 21.85 5.37
CA ALA A 57 -8.12 22.63 6.54
C ALA A 57 -8.87 21.80 7.60
N GLU A 58 -9.75 20.89 7.16
CA GLU A 58 -10.45 19.95 8.04
C GLU A 58 -9.47 19.00 8.74
N HIS A 59 -8.47 18.51 8.03
CA HIS A 59 -7.42 17.66 8.61
C HIS A 59 -6.53 18.42 9.58
N ILE A 60 -6.10 19.63 9.23
CA ILE A 60 -5.31 20.47 10.11
C ILE A 60 -6.03 20.76 11.43
N ARG A 61 -7.36 20.93 11.42
CA ARG A 61 -8.14 21.14 12.66
C ARG A 61 -8.10 19.94 13.60
N ALA A 62 -7.92 18.72 13.06
CA ALA A 62 -7.92 17.51 13.87
C ALA A 62 -6.63 17.41 14.70
N THR A 63 -5.53 17.87 14.12
CA THR A 63 -4.20 17.89 14.75
C THR A 63 -4.00 19.18 15.57
N VAL A 64 -4.48 20.32 15.08
CA VAL A 64 -4.27 21.65 15.69
C VAL A 64 -5.60 22.23 16.20
N PRO A 65 -5.69 22.70 17.46
CA PRO A 65 -6.91 23.25 18.04
C PRO A 65 -7.23 24.68 17.56
N VAL A 66 -7.45 24.86 16.25
CA VAL A 66 -7.80 26.15 15.60
C VAL A 66 -9.13 26.02 14.85
N ARG A 67 -9.86 27.13 14.68
CA ARG A 67 -11.11 27.14 13.91
C ARG A 67 -10.83 27.22 12.41
N VAL A 68 -11.57 26.44 11.61
CA VAL A 68 -11.48 26.48 10.12
C VAL A 68 -11.73 27.87 9.56
N ALA A 69 -12.60 28.67 10.19
CA ALA A 69 -12.87 30.05 9.78
C ALA A 69 -11.67 31.01 9.95
N GLU A 70 -10.67 30.63 10.74
CA GLU A 70 -9.42 31.36 10.95
C GLU A 70 -8.30 30.86 10.02
N LEU A 71 -8.51 29.71 9.36
CA LEU A 71 -7.59 29.16 8.37
C LEU A 71 -7.78 29.88 7.05
N THR A 72 -6.80 30.70 6.69
CA THR A 72 -6.74 31.38 5.39
C THR A 72 -5.51 30.89 4.63
N PRO A 73 -5.50 30.99 3.29
CA PRO A 73 -4.32 30.63 2.50
C PRO A 73 -3.09 31.51 2.83
N GLU A 74 -3.30 32.69 3.39
CA GLU A 74 -2.26 33.63 3.85
C GLU A 74 -1.71 33.23 5.24
N THR A 75 -2.41 32.37 5.99
CA THR A 75 -2.01 31.97 7.34
C THR A 75 -0.71 31.18 7.27
N THR A 76 0.28 31.59 8.07
CA THR A 76 1.58 30.91 8.11
C THR A 76 1.51 29.60 8.89
N ILE A 77 2.20 28.57 8.41
CA ILE A 77 2.24 27.25 9.06
C ILE A 77 2.80 27.35 10.48
N ARG A 78 3.73 28.27 10.68
CA ARG A 78 4.40 28.52 11.96
C ARG A 78 3.49 29.18 13.01
N ASP A 79 2.47 29.91 12.57
CA ASP A 79 1.48 30.53 13.45
C ASP A 79 0.37 29.54 13.84
N LEU A 80 0.11 28.56 12.96
CA LEU A 80 -0.83 27.47 13.21
C LEU A 80 -0.25 26.42 14.15
N ALA A 81 0.97 25.99 13.89
CA ALA A 81 1.66 25.07 14.75
C ALA A 81 2.25 25.82 15.95
N LEU A 82 1.54 25.78 17.07
CA LEU A 82 1.95 26.40 18.34
C LEU A 82 3.32 25.89 18.83
N ASP A 83 3.74 24.70 18.39
CA ASP A 83 5.06 24.13 18.63
C ASP A 83 5.64 23.51 17.35
N SER A 84 6.97 23.52 17.26
CA SER A 84 7.75 22.81 16.25
C SER A 84 7.44 21.32 16.13
N MET A 85 7.08 20.62 17.22
CA MET A 85 6.67 19.21 17.14
C MET A 85 5.32 19.05 16.47
N LEU A 86 4.36 19.93 16.79
CA LEU A 86 3.01 19.90 16.22
C LEU A 86 3.04 20.15 14.71
N LEU A 87 3.97 20.99 14.23
CA LEU A 87 4.19 21.22 12.80
C LEU A 87 4.57 19.92 12.09
N VAL A 88 5.51 19.16 12.65
CA VAL A 88 5.99 17.91 12.05
C VAL A 88 4.88 16.86 12.04
N GLU A 89 4.14 16.72 13.14
CA GLU A 89 2.98 15.81 13.22
C GLU A 89 1.93 16.15 12.17
N MET A 90 1.51 17.41 12.08
CA MET A 90 0.54 17.88 11.09
C MET A 90 1.00 17.60 9.65
N VAL A 91 2.28 17.82 9.35
CA VAL A 91 2.84 17.57 8.00
C VAL A 91 2.91 16.08 7.69
N VAL A 92 3.20 15.22 8.69
CA VAL A 92 3.19 13.76 8.51
C VAL A 92 1.75 13.25 8.32
N ASP A 93 0.80 13.71 9.13
CA ASP A 93 -0.63 13.36 9.01
C ASP A 93 -1.16 13.69 7.60
N LEU A 94 -0.83 14.87 7.07
CA LEU A 94 -1.22 15.27 5.72
C LEU A 94 -0.55 14.41 4.63
N GLN A 95 0.72 14.06 4.81
CA GLN A 95 1.40 13.17 3.87
C GLN A 95 0.77 11.78 3.82
N GLU A 96 0.42 11.23 4.99
CA GLU A 96 -0.23 9.93 5.09
C GLU A 96 -1.67 9.94 4.56
N GLU A 97 -2.46 10.98 4.85
CA GLU A 97 -3.83 11.08 4.33
C GLU A 97 -3.87 11.15 2.81
N PHE A 98 -3.02 12.00 2.23
CA PHE A 98 -3.05 12.28 0.79
C PHE A 98 -2.12 11.35 -0.02
N ASP A 99 -1.45 10.40 0.63
CA ASP A 99 -0.46 9.49 0.04
C ASP A 99 0.64 10.24 -0.75
N VAL A 100 1.14 11.33 -0.17
CA VAL A 100 2.15 12.21 -0.77
C VAL A 100 3.47 12.19 0.00
N MET A 101 4.57 12.52 -0.67
CA MET A 101 5.90 12.59 -0.08
C MET A 101 6.48 13.99 -0.25
N LEU A 102 6.46 14.80 0.81
CA LEU A 102 7.04 16.15 0.79
C LEU A 102 8.47 16.12 1.31
N SER A 103 9.42 16.52 0.47
CA SER A 103 10.83 16.61 0.87
C SER A 103 11.06 17.80 1.83
N GLN A 104 12.12 17.73 2.64
CA GLN A 104 12.51 18.84 3.52
C GLN A 104 12.74 20.16 2.72
N ALA A 105 13.20 20.06 1.48
CA ALA A 105 13.41 21.21 0.60
C ALA A 105 12.09 21.83 0.11
N GLU A 106 11.01 21.06 -0.02
CA GLU A 106 9.67 21.58 -0.28
C GLU A 106 9.11 22.21 0.99
N LEU A 107 9.15 21.51 2.12
CA LEU A 107 8.68 22.02 3.41
C LEU A 107 9.39 23.31 3.84
N SER A 108 10.68 23.47 3.52
CA SER A 108 11.43 24.70 3.81
C SER A 108 11.06 25.87 2.89
N ARG A 109 10.45 25.60 1.74
CA ARG A 109 9.96 26.63 0.80
C ARG A 109 8.53 27.06 1.14
N ILE A 110 7.75 26.15 1.70
CA ILE A 110 6.36 26.37 2.09
C ILE A 110 6.32 27.15 3.42
N ASN A 111 5.76 28.36 3.39
CA ASN A 111 5.57 29.19 4.59
C ASN A 111 4.10 29.33 4.99
N THR A 112 3.18 29.24 4.02
CA THR A 112 1.74 29.45 4.24
C THR A 112 0.93 28.20 3.94
N LEU A 113 -0.32 28.16 4.43
CA LEU A 113 -1.25 27.08 4.11
C LEU A 113 -1.58 27.01 2.62
N GLY A 114 -1.69 28.16 1.95
CA GLY A 114 -1.94 28.18 0.50
C GLY A 114 -0.83 27.45 -0.25
N GLU A 115 0.43 27.73 0.09
CA GLU A 115 1.58 27.04 -0.51
C GLU A 115 1.60 25.54 -0.18
N LEU A 116 1.18 25.15 1.03
CA LEU A 116 1.08 23.73 1.40
C LEU A 116 0.06 23.00 0.54
N VAL A 117 -1.13 23.57 0.37
CA VAL A 117 -2.20 22.99 -0.45
C VAL A 117 -1.76 22.88 -1.92
N GLU A 118 -1.09 23.90 -2.45
CA GLU A 118 -0.55 23.85 -3.81
C GLU A 118 0.56 22.79 -3.94
N ALA A 119 1.42 22.64 -2.94
CA ALA A 119 2.45 21.59 -2.92
C ALA A 119 1.83 20.19 -2.91
N LEU A 120 0.77 19.98 -2.14
CA LEU A 120 0.00 18.72 -2.11
C LEU A 120 -0.69 18.45 -3.46
N ARG A 121 -1.22 19.48 -4.12
CA ARG A 121 -1.86 19.35 -5.44
C ARG A 121 -0.85 19.03 -6.56
N SER A 122 0.41 19.42 -6.40
CA SER A 122 1.45 19.21 -7.40
C SER A 122 2.08 17.80 -7.38
N GLN A 123 1.69 16.93 -6.45
CA GLN A 123 2.12 15.53 -6.36
C GLN A 123 1.24 14.63 -7.23
#